data_AF-A0A0B7I6V3-F1
#
_entry.id   AF-A0A0B7I6V3-F1
#
_cell.length_a   1.000
_cell.length_b   1.000
_cell.length_c   1.000
_cell.angle_alpha   90.00
_cell.angle_beta   90.00
_cell.angle_gamma   90.00
#
_symmetry.space_group_name_H-M   'P 1'
#
loop_
_entity.id
_entity.type
_entity.pdbx_description
1 polymer ?
#
loop_
_entity_poly.entity_id
_entity_poly.type
_entity_poly.pdbx_seq_one_letter_code
_entity_poly.pdbx_strand_id
1 'polypeptide(L)'
;MIWFIGESIFSAILNYKLESLKFLVDFFPLQAISNLLKEPFTRLSAIKTAVEQVAQGFDKDYTLQLQDAVTVMGWTVIFVTLSYYLIKRRDL
;
A
#
# COMPACT_ATOMS: atom_id res chain seq x y z
N MET A 1 -9.13 -10.05 -9.01
CA MET A 1 -9.45 -9.46 -10.34
C MET A 1 -10.55 -8.41 -10.24
N ILE A 2 -11.76 -8.74 -9.76
CA ILE A 2 -12.87 -7.77 -9.68
C ILE A 2 -12.51 -6.49 -8.91
N TRP A 3 -11.81 -6.63 -7.77
CA TRP A 3 -11.37 -5.49 -6.95
C TRP A 3 -10.38 -4.58 -7.68
N PHE A 4 -9.35 -5.18 -8.29
CA PHE A 4 -8.34 -4.46 -9.08
C PHE A 4 -8.96 -3.63 -10.21
N ILE A 5 -9.92 -4.21 -10.94
CA ILE A 5 -10.58 -3.55 -12.07
C ILE A 5 -11.47 -2.39 -11.56
N GLY A 6 -12.24 -2.63 -10.50
CA GLY A 6 -13.09 -1.59 -9.90
C GLY A 6 -12.27 -0.42 -9.34
N GLU A 7 -11.18 -0.71 -8.63
CA GLU A 7 -10.29 0.29 -8.04
C GLU A 7 -9.58 1.13 -9.13
N SER A 8 -9.14 0.50 -10.21
CA SER A 8 -8.50 1.18 -11.34
C SER A 8 -9.47 2.14 -12.06
N ILE A 9 -10.71 1.71 -12.30
CA ILE A 9 -11.74 2.56 -12.91
C ILE A 9 -12.11 3.73 -11.98
N PHE A 10 -12.29 3.47 -10.68
CA PHE A 10 -12.61 4.52 -9.71
C PHE A 10 -11.48 5.54 -9.57
N SER A 11 -10.23 5.08 -9.54
CA SER A 11 -9.04 5.93 -9.52
C SER A 11 -8.94 6.80 -10.77
N ALA A 12 -9.24 6.24 -11.95
CA ALA A 12 -9.27 6.99 -13.20
C ALA A 12 -10.35 8.10 -13.15
N ILE A 13 -11.58 7.77 -12.75
CA ILE A 13 -12.68 8.74 -12.65
C ILE A 13 -12.35 9.88 -11.68
N LEU A 14 -11.78 9.55 -10.50
CA LEU A 14 -11.36 10.56 -9.52
C LEU A 14 -10.28 11.49 -10.06
N ASN A 15 -9.25 10.94 -10.73
CA ASN A 15 -8.19 11.77 -11.32
C ASN A 15 -8.72 12.67 -12.45
N TYR A 16 -9.71 12.23 -13.22
CA TYR A 16 -10.25 13.01 -14.33
C TYR A 16 -11.26 14.09 -13.91
N LYS A 17 -12.05 13.88 -12.85
CA LYS A 17 -13.12 14.80 -12.45
C LYS A 17 -12.85 15.58 -11.17
N LEU A 18 -12.02 15.05 -10.27
CA LEU A 18 -11.93 15.49 -8.88
C LEU A 18 -10.47 15.49 -8.42
N GLU A 19 -9.68 16.40 -8.99
CA GLU A 19 -8.25 16.55 -8.68
C GLU A 19 -8.00 16.78 -7.17
N SER A 20 -8.91 17.50 -6.49
CA SER A 20 -8.85 17.72 -5.04
C SER A 20 -9.04 16.46 -4.19
N LEU A 21 -9.61 15.38 -4.75
CA LEU A 21 -9.85 14.12 -4.04
C LEU A 21 -8.81 13.05 -4.38
N LYS A 22 -7.76 13.42 -5.10
CA LYS A 22 -6.68 12.51 -5.47
C LYS A 22 -6.00 11.86 -4.25
N PHE A 23 -5.95 12.56 -3.11
CA PHE A 23 -5.42 12.00 -1.86
C PHE A 23 -6.17 10.74 -1.39
N LEU A 24 -7.47 10.60 -1.71
CA LEU A 24 -8.23 9.40 -1.37
C LEU A 24 -7.77 8.17 -2.15
N VAL A 25 -7.23 8.40 -3.37
CA VAL A 25 -6.68 7.33 -4.22
C VAL A 25 -5.43 6.75 -3.59
N ASP A 26 -4.62 7.55 -2.88
CA ASP A 26 -3.43 7.04 -2.18
C ASP A 26 -3.79 6.11 -0.99
N PHE A 27 -4.98 6.24 -0.41
CA PHE A 27 -5.47 5.34 0.65
C PHE A 27 -6.05 4.02 0.13
N PHE A 28 -6.12 3.85 -1.18
CA PHE A 28 -6.62 2.61 -1.75
C PHE A 28 -5.59 1.49 -1.60
N PRO A 29 -6.03 0.26 -1.28
CA PRO A 29 -5.10 -0.80 -0.95
C PRO A 29 -4.14 -1.11 -2.10
N LEU A 30 -4.57 -1.00 -3.36
CA LEU A 30 -3.69 -1.30 -4.49
C LEU A 30 -2.71 -0.17 -4.80
N GLN A 31 -3.14 1.08 -4.66
CA GLN A 31 -2.25 2.25 -4.75
C GLN A 31 -1.23 2.27 -3.62
N ALA A 32 -1.64 2.00 -2.38
CA ALA A 32 -0.74 1.88 -1.25
C ALA A 32 0.30 0.77 -1.47
N ILE A 33 -0.11 -0.41 -1.96
CA ILE A 33 0.83 -1.49 -2.34
C ILE A 33 1.75 -1.04 -3.48
N SER A 34 1.24 -0.34 -4.50
CA SER A 34 2.03 0.18 -5.61
C SER A 34 3.06 1.23 -5.16
N ASN A 35 2.69 2.08 -4.19
CA ASN A 35 3.57 3.09 -3.59
C ASN A 35 4.66 2.44 -2.71
N LEU A 36 4.33 1.37 -1.97
CA LEU A 36 5.29 0.53 -1.24
C LEU A 36 6.31 -0.15 -2.17
N LEU A 37 5.87 -0.50 -3.38
CA LEU A 37 6.70 -1.10 -4.42
C LEU A 37 7.44 -0.08 -5.29
N LYS A 38 7.32 1.22 -5.01
CA LYS A 38 8.12 2.23 -5.71
C LYS A 38 9.58 2.06 -5.26
N GLU A 39 10.43 1.68 -6.21
CA GLU A 39 11.88 1.44 -6.07
C GLU A 39 12.32 0.13 -5.38
N PRO A 40 11.81 -1.06 -5.74
CA PRO A 40 12.11 -2.29 -5.01
C PRO A 40 13.56 -2.76 -5.23
N PHE A 41 14.07 -2.60 -6.45
CA PHE A 41 15.45 -2.95 -6.81
C PHE A 41 16.47 -1.94 -6.27
N THR A 42 16.17 -0.64 -6.40
CA THR A 42 17.03 0.43 -5.90
C THR A 42 17.12 0.40 -4.37
N ARG A 43 16.01 0.13 -3.67
CA ARG A 43 15.98 0.00 -2.21
C ARG A 43 16.70 -1.25 -1.72
N LEU A 44 16.56 -2.39 -2.40
CA LEU A 44 17.29 -3.61 -2.03
C LEU A 44 18.81 -3.43 -2.21
N SER A 45 19.24 -2.82 -3.33
CA SER A 45 20.65 -2.52 -3.55
C SER A 45 21.17 -1.47 -2.56
N ALA A 46 20.42 -0.39 -2.30
CA ALA A 46 20.81 0.63 -1.32
C ALA A 46 20.86 0.10 0.11
N ILE A 47 19.98 -0.82 0.50
CA ILE A 47 20.03 -1.50 1.80
C ILE A 47 21.23 -2.44 1.86
N LYS A 48 21.55 -3.19 0.80
CA LYS A 48 22.76 -4.03 0.77
C LYS A 48 24.03 -3.20 0.95
N THR A 49 24.16 -2.09 0.20
CA THR A 49 25.31 -1.18 0.31
C THR A 49 25.34 -0.44 1.64
N ALA A 50 24.17 -0.08 2.20
CA ALA A 50 24.08 0.51 3.53
C ALA A 50 24.43 -0.51 4.62
N VAL A 51 23.98 -1.77 4.54
CA VAL A 51 24.34 -2.82 5.51
C VAL A 51 25.84 -3.12 5.46
N GLU A 52 26.46 -3.08 4.29
CA GLU A 52 27.92 -3.18 4.14
C GLU A 52 28.68 -1.94 4.67
N GLN A 53 28.03 -0.77 4.74
CA GLN A 53 28.62 0.49 5.20
C GLN A 53 28.25 0.91 6.64
N VAL A 54 27.21 0.32 7.24
CA VAL A 54 26.59 0.72 8.52
C VAL A 54 26.96 -0.29 9.63
N ALA A 55 28.26 -0.43 9.87
CA ALA A 55 28.77 -0.74 11.22
C ALA A 55 28.94 0.55 12.05
N GLN A 56 28.74 1.74 11.45
CA GLN A 56 28.78 3.03 12.14
C GLN A 56 27.60 3.88 11.67
N GLY A 57 26.90 4.43 12.66
CA GLY A 57 25.50 4.81 12.60
C GLY A 57 25.11 5.72 11.45
N PHE A 58 23.92 5.46 10.90
CA PHE A 58 23.12 6.51 10.28
C PHE A 58 21.65 6.30 10.63
N ASP A 59 21.16 7.29 11.37
CA ASP A 59 19.77 7.76 11.37
C ASP A 59 19.45 8.16 9.93
N LYS A 60 18.76 7.30 9.20
CA LYS A 60 18.38 7.55 7.81
C LYS A 60 16.87 7.55 7.81
N ASP A 61 16.28 8.69 7.53
CA ASP A 61 14.86 8.86 7.23
C ASP A 61 14.48 7.90 6.10
N TYR A 62 14.15 6.66 6.46
CA TYR A 62 13.52 5.68 5.60
C TYR A 62 12.06 6.12 5.47
N THR A 63 11.87 7.18 4.67
CA THR A 63 10.57 7.62 4.12
C THR A 63 10.06 6.55 3.14
N LEU A 64 9.88 5.33 3.62
CA LEU A 64 8.62 4.66 3.39
C LEU A 64 7.59 5.58 4.01
N GLN A 65 6.60 6.06 3.24
CA GLN A 65 5.42 6.64 3.87
C GLN A 65 4.86 5.54 4.78
N LEU A 66 5.19 5.56 6.08
CA LEU A 66 4.68 4.61 7.07
C LEU A 66 3.15 4.57 7.00
N GLN A 67 2.55 5.69 6.57
CA GLN A 67 1.17 5.83 6.16
C GLN A 67 0.70 4.76 5.17
N ASP A 68 1.45 4.45 4.10
CA ASP A 68 1.08 3.43 3.11
C ASP A 68 1.15 2.03 3.72
N ALA A 69 2.21 1.75 4.50
CA ALA A 69 2.36 0.47 5.20
C ALA A 69 1.21 0.22 6.20
N VAL A 70 0.85 1.23 6.99
CA VAL A 70 -0.27 1.16 7.93
C VAL A 70 -1.60 1.00 7.20
N THR A 71 -1.77 1.68 6.05
CA THR A 71 -2.96 1.56 5.22
C THR A 71 -3.13 0.13 4.68
N VAL A 72 -2.06 -0.48 4.16
CA VAL A 72 -2.10 -1.88 3.70
C VAL A 72 -2.40 -2.85 4.83
N MET A 73 -1.80 -2.66 6.01
CA MET A 73 -2.11 -3.50 7.18
C MET A 73 -3.56 -3.35 7.63
N GLY A 74 -4.10 -2.12 7.67
CA GLY A 74 -5.50 -1.86 8.00
C GLY A 74 -6.46 -2.55 7.02
N TRP A 75 -6.22 -2.40 5.71
CA TRP A 75 -7.00 -3.10 4.69
C TRP A 75 -6.88 -4.62 4.79
N THR A 76 -5.71 -5.15 5.08
CA THR A 76 -5.51 -6.60 5.27
C THR A 76 -6.42 -7.14 6.38
N VAL A 77 -6.49 -6.45 7.52
CA VAL A 77 -7.39 -6.84 8.63
C VAL A 77 -8.85 -6.74 8.23
N ILE A 78 -9.24 -5.68 7.51
CA ILE A 78 -10.61 -5.52 6.99
C ILE A 78 -10.98 -6.66 6.05
N PHE A 79 -10.11 -7.02 5.11
CA PHE A 79 -10.36 -8.12 4.16
C PHE A 79 -10.48 -9.47 4.88
N VAL A 80 -9.61 -9.75 5.84
CA VAL A 80 -9.64 -11.00 6.61
C VAL A 80 -10.91 -11.09 7.45
N THR A 81 -11.30 -10.02 8.14
CA THR A 81 -12.51 -10.01 8.98
C THR A 81 -13.79 -10.09 8.15
N LEU A 82 -13.86 -9.39 7.01
CA LEU A 82 -14.98 -9.49 6.06
C LEU A 82 -15.08 -10.89 5.46
N SER A 83 -13.95 -11.51 5.09
CA SER A 83 -13.92 -12.88 4.59
C SER A 83 -14.43 -13.86 5.66
N TYR A 84 -13.97 -13.72 6.89
CA TYR A 84 -14.44 -14.52 8.01
C TYR A 84 -15.94 -14.34 8.27
N TYR A 85 -16.44 -13.11 8.23
CA TYR A 85 -17.86 -12.81 8.38
C TYR A 85 -18.71 -13.39 7.24
N LEU A 86 -18.26 -13.25 5.99
CA LEU A 86 -18.92 -13.81 4.81
C LEU A 86 -19.05 -15.34 4.90
N ILE A 87 -17.99 -16.03 5.33
CA ILE A 87 -18.00 -17.48 5.53
C ILE A 87 -18.99 -17.84 6.64
N LYS A 88 -18.92 -17.16 7.79
CA LYS A 88 -19.82 -17.40 8.93
C LYS A 88 -21.30 -17.19 8.58
N ARG A 89 -21.62 -16.23 7.69
CA ARG A 89 -22.99 -15.92 7.27
C ARG A 89 -23.56 -16.88 6.22
N ARG A 90 -22.71 -17.68 5.59
CA ARG A 90 -23.11 -18.73 4.63
C ARG A 90 -23.15 -20.12 5.28
N ASP A 91 -22.51 -20.26 6.44
CA ASP A 91 -22.47 -21.47 7.26
C ASP A 91 -23.61 -21.52 8.32
N LEU A 92 -24.33 -20.40 8.51
CA LEU A 92 -25.56 -20.27 9.33
C LEU A 92 -26.79 -20.26 8.44
#